data_AF-W2Y9J4-F1
#
_entry.id   AF-W2Y9J4-F1
#
_cell.length_a   1.000
_cell.length_b   1.000
_cell.length_c   1.000
_cell.angle_alpha   90.00
_cell.angle_beta   90.00
_cell.angle_gamma   90.00
#
_symmetry.space_group_name_H-M   'P 1'
#
loop_
_entity.id
_entity.type
_entity.pdbx_description
1 polymer ?
#
loop_
_entity_poly.entity_id
_entity_poly.type
_entity_poly.pdbx_seq_one_letter_code
_entity_poly.pdbx_strand_id
1 'polypeptide(L)'
;MADNTSVYVNWTVKLNVRLSTIAGNVHVAEPVECLNIPGDSGEFLLGNDLLLKLGIDVKRQLDLLAVLTRPKADLMVLMNL
;
A
#
# COMPACT_ATOMS: atom_id res chain seq x y z
N MET A 1 8.18 -0.48 16.78
CA MET A 1 7.55 -1.79 17.00
C MET A 1 6.09 -1.51 17.28
N ALA A 2 5.16 -2.03 16.47
CA ALA A 2 3.73 -1.91 16.78
C ALA A 2 3.48 -2.69 18.08
N ASP A 3 2.89 -2.02 19.05
CA ASP A 3 2.64 -2.39 20.45
C ASP A 3 1.57 -3.49 20.62
N ASN A 4 1.19 -4.18 19.53
CA ASN A 4 0.14 -5.19 19.48
C ASN A 4 -1.22 -4.70 20.05
N THR A 5 -1.42 -3.39 20.06
CA THR A 5 -2.63 -2.74 20.55
C THR A 5 -3.75 -2.92 19.54
N SER A 6 -4.81 -3.62 19.93
CA SER A 6 -6.03 -3.72 19.14
C SER A 6 -6.78 -2.39 19.16
N VAL A 7 -7.13 -1.87 17.98
CA VAL A 7 -7.92 -0.64 17.88
C VAL A 7 -9.38 -0.99 17.60
N TYR A 8 -10.29 -0.45 18.40
CA TYR A 8 -11.73 -0.63 18.21
C TYR A 8 -12.28 0.44 17.26
N VAL A 9 -12.99 0.01 16.21
CA VAL A 9 -13.65 0.88 15.25
C VAL A 9 -15.16 0.78 15.46
N ASN A 10 -15.80 1.92 15.70
CA ASN A 10 -17.24 2.02 15.98
C ASN A 10 -18.08 2.06 14.69
N TRP A 11 -17.58 2.71 13.64
CA TRP A 11 -18.36 2.97 12.43
C TRP A 11 -17.48 3.09 11.19
N THR A 12 -18.11 2.87 10.02
CA THR A 12 -17.49 3.00 8.70
C THR A 12 -18.16 4.11 7.89
N VAL A 13 -17.43 4.67 6.93
CA VAL A 13 -17.92 5.70 6.00
C VAL A 13 -17.57 5.36 4.56
N LYS A 14 -18.44 5.72 3.62
CA LYS A 14 -18.10 5.68 2.20
C LYS A 14 -17.62 7.05 1.74
N LEU A 15 -16.36 7.12 1.31
CA LEU A 15 -15.73 8.37 0.87
C LEU A 15 -15.33 8.29 -0.60
N ASN A 16 -15.57 9.39 -1.32
CA ASN A 16 -14.99 9.60 -2.63
C ASN A 16 -13.54 10.06 -2.45
N VAL A 17 -12.59 9.16 -2.71
CA VAL A 17 -11.17 9.42 -2.47
C VAL A 17 -10.53 10.04 -3.72
N ARG A 18 -9.86 11.18 -3.53
CA ARG A 18 -9.03 11.84 -4.53
C ARG A 18 -7.62 12.00 -3.96
N LEU A 19 -6.63 11.51 -4.70
CA LEU A 19 -5.22 11.68 -4.35
C LEU A 19 -4.60 12.78 -5.21
N SER A 20 -3.96 13.74 -4.57
CA SER A 20 -3.14 14.75 -5.25
C SER A 20 -1.73 14.21 -5.39
N THR A 21 -1.30 13.93 -6.63
CA THR A 21 0.05 13.42 -6.92
C THR A 21 0.82 14.41 -7.79
N ILE A 22 2.13 14.22 -7.91
CA ILE A 22 2.98 15.03 -8.82
C ILE A 22 2.52 14.91 -10.28
N ALA A 23 1.97 13.76 -10.67
CA ALA A 23 1.43 13.52 -12.01
C ALA A 23 0.01 14.08 -12.21
N GLY A 24 -0.60 14.65 -11.16
CA GLY A 24 -1.96 15.17 -11.16
C GLY A 24 -2.89 14.44 -10.19
N ASN A 25 -4.17 14.79 -10.23
CA ASN A 25 -5.18 14.22 -9.36
C ASN A 25 -5.65 12.85 -9.85
N VAL A 26 -5.62 11.86 -8.97
CA VAL A 26 -6.13 10.50 -9.23
C VAL A 26 -7.43 10.32 -8.46
N HIS A 27 -8.46 9.83 -9.15
CA HIS A 27 -9.75 9.50 -8.54
C HIS A 27 -9.90 8.00 -8.40
N VAL A 28 -10.39 7.57 -7.25
CA VAL A 28 -10.92 6.22 -7.09
C VAL A 28 -12.32 6.19 -7.69
N ALA A 29 -12.56 5.27 -8.63
CA ALA A 29 -13.79 5.23 -9.42
C ALA A 29 -15.05 5.02 -8.57
N GLU A 30 -14.93 4.25 -7.49
CA GLU A 30 -16.03 3.90 -6.60
C GLU A 30 -15.77 4.43 -5.18
N PRO A 31 -16.82 4.82 -4.43
CA PRO A 31 -16.67 5.20 -3.03
C PRO A 31 -16.00 4.09 -2.21
N VAL A 32 -14.95 4.46 -1.46
CA VAL A 32 -14.19 3.53 -0.63
C VAL A 32 -14.81 3.48 0.76
N GLU A 33 -15.01 2.28 1.30
CA GLU A 33 -15.37 2.10 2.71
C GLU A 33 -14.13 2.32 3.59
N CYS A 34 -14.16 3.35 4.43
CA CYS A 34 -13.09 3.72 5.33
C CYS A 34 -13.50 3.46 6.78
N LEU A 35 -12.54 3.01 7.58
CA LEU A 35 -12.68 2.82 9.02
C LEU A 35 -12.39 4.13 9.74
N ASN A 36 -13.31 4.61 10.58
CA ASN A 36 -13.02 5.75 11.44
C ASN A 36 -12.28 5.28 12.69
N ILE A 37 -10.95 5.38 12.66
CA ILE A 37 -10.07 5.00 13.77
C ILE A 37 -10.00 6.17 14.76
N PRO A 38 -10.44 6.00 16.02
CA PRO A 38 -10.37 7.07 17.01
C PRO A 38 -8.92 7.38 17.38
N GLY A 39 -8.58 8.67 17.42
CA GLY A 39 -7.26 9.17 17.81
C GLY A 39 -7.01 10.59 17.30
N ASP A 40 -5.90 11.18 17.72
CA ASP A 40 -5.50 12.54 17.35
C ASP A 40 -4.67 12.60 16.06
N SER A 41 -4.41 11.45 15.43
CA SER A 41 -3.69 11.41 14.16
C SER A 41 -4.61 11.90 13.04
N GLY A 42 -4.34 13.09 12.49
CA GLY A 42 -4.99 13.62 11.29
C GLY A 42 -4.55 12.93 9.99
N GLU A 43 -4.06 11.70 10.07
CA GLU A 43 -3.49 10.95 8.96
C GLU A 43 -4.55 10.06 8.31
N PHE A 44 -4.51 9.98 6.98
CA PHE A 44 -5.37 9.07 6.21
C PHE A 44 -4.56 7.82 5.83
N LEU A 45 -4.89 6.69 6.45
CA LEU A 45 -4.21 5.43 6.18
C LEU A 45 -4.78 4.77 4.92
N LEU A 46 -3.92 4.58 3.91
CA LEU A 46 -4.25 3.85 2.69
C LEU A 46 -3.93 2.36 2.86
N GLY A 47 -4.97 1.54 2.85
CA GLY A 47 -4.84 0.09 2.85
C GLY A 47 -4.23 -0.45 1.55
N ASN A 48 -3.63 -1.63 1.64
CA ASN A 48 -3.01 -2.30 0.49
C ASN A 48 -4.03 -2.63 -0.62
N ASP A 49 -5.28 -2.91 -0.25
CA ASP A 49 -6.39 -3.12 -1.18
C ASP A 49 -6.64 -1.89 -2.07
N LEU A 50 -6.58 -0.69 -1.50
CA LEU A 50 -6.76 0.55 -2.24
C LEU A 50 -5.54 0.88 -3.10
N LEU A 51 -4.33 0.63 -2.59
CA LEU A 51 -3.09 0.77 -3.38
C LEU A 51 -3.11 -0.12 -4.63
N LEU A 52 -3.53 -1.39 -4.49
CA LEU A 52 -3.68 -2.31 -5.60
C LEU A 52 -4.72 -1.84 -6.62
N LYS A 53 -5.86 -1.28 -6.18
CA LYS A 53 -6.87 -0.67 -7.06
C LYS A 53 -6.31 0.51 -7.86
N LEU A 54 -5.32 1.22 -7.32
CA LEU A 54 -4.61 2.31 -7.99
C LEU A 54 -3.46 1.80 -8.89
N GLY A 55 -3.27 0.48 -9.00
CA GLY A 55 -2.18 -0.13 -9.77
C GLY A 55 -0.83 -0.10 -9.04
N ILE A 56 -0.82 0.19 -7.74
CA ILE A 56 0.39 0.25 -6.91
C ILE A 56 0.52 -1.08 -6.17
N ASP A 57 1.33 -1.97 -6.71
CA ASP A 57 1.68 -3.23 -6.04
C ASP A 57 3.05 -3.09 -5.35
N VAL A 58 3.01 -2.62 -4.10
CA VAL A 58 4.21 -2.37 -3.29
C VAL A 58 5.01 -3.66 -3.09
N LYS A 59 4.35 -4.80 -2.91
CA LYS A 59 5.02 -6.08 -2.67
C LYS A 59 5.80 -6.52 -3.90
N ARG A 60 5.16 -6.51 -5.07
CA ARG A 60 5.84 -6.82 -6.33
C ARG A 60 6.98 -5.85 -6.62
N GLN A 61 6.80 -4.56 -6.34
CA GLN A 61 7.87 -3.57 -6.51
C GLN A 61 9.06 -3.84 -5.60
N LEU A 62 8.82 -4.19 -4.33
CA LEU A 62 9.88 -4.59 -3.40
C LEU A 62 10.59 -5.88 -3.84
N ASP A 63 9.84 -6.88 -4.34
CA ASP A 63 10.42 -8.12 -4.84
C ASP A 63 11.34 -7.86 -6.05
N LEU A 64 10.92 -7.01 -6.98
CA LEU A 64 11.75 -6.60 -8.12
C LEU A 64 13.02 -5.87 -7.67
N LEU A 65 12.92 -4.97 -6.69
CA LEU A 65 14.09 -4.32 -6.11
C LEU A 65 15.03 -5.33 -5.44
N ALA A 66 14.48 -6.31 -4.72
CA ALA A 66 15.25 -7.37 -4.08
C ALA A 66 15.94 -8.30 -5.09
N VAL A 67 15.38 -8.49 -6.29
CA VAL A 67 16.03 -9.23 -7.38
C VAL A 67 17.19 -8.42 -7.97
N LEU A 68 17.00 -7.12 -8.19
CA LEU A 68 18.05 -6.25 -8.75
C LEU A 68 19.25 -6.05 -7.81
N THR A 69 19.05 -6.20 -6.50
CA THR A 69 20.12 -6.09 -5.51
C THR A 69 20.87 -7.40 -5.25
N ARG A 70 20.47 -8.51 -5.89
CA ARG A 70 21.26 -9.76 -5.80
C ARG A 70 22.56 -9.60 -6.61
N PRO A 71 23.73 -9.85 -6.00
CA PRO A 71 25.00 -9.77 -6.72
C PRO A 71 25.01 -10.77 -7.88
N LYS A 72 25.48 -10.31 -9.05
CA LYS A 72 25.47 -11.02 -10.35
C LYS A 72 26.06 -12.44 -10.32
N ALA A 73 26.84 -12.79 -9.29
CA ALA A 73 27.37 -14.14 -9.08
C ALA A 73 26.29 -15.19 -8.76
N ASP A 74 25.18 -14.81 -8.12
CA ASP A 74 24.13 -15.75 -7.70
C ASP A 74 23.14 -16.10 -8.84
N LEU A 75 22.99 -15.21 -9.83
CA LEU A 75 22.23 -15.52 -11.05
C LEU A 75 22.92 -16.57 -11.93
N MET A 76 24.26 -16.67 -11.89
CA MET A 76 25.00 -17.62 -12.73
C MET A 76 24.85 -19.07 -12.25
N VAL A 77 24.49 -19.29 -10.98
CA VAL A 77 24.25 -20.62 -10.41
C VAL A 77 22.88 -21.16 -10.81
N LEU A 78 21.87 -20.29 -10.97
CA LEU A 78 20.51 -20.66 -11.36
C LEU A 78 20.33 -20.92 -12.87
N MET A 79 21.22 -20.43 -13.72
CA MET A 79 21.15 -20.66 -15.18
C MET A 79 21.90 -21.91 -15.66
N ASN A 80 22.60 -22.61 -14.75
CA ASN A 80 23.41 -23.79 -15.03
C ASN A 80 22.86 -25.09 -14.40
N LEU A 81 21.60 -25.12 -13.98
CA LEU A 81 20.89 -26.34 -13.56
C LEU A 81 19.69 -26.63 -14.47
#